data_AF-A0A1B1ZK66-F1
#
_entry.id   AF-A0A1B1ZK66-F1
#
_cell.length_a   1.000
_cell.length_b   1.000
_cell.length_c   1.000
_cell.angle_alpha   90.00
_cell.angle_beta   90.00
_cell.angle_gamma   90.00
#
_symmetry.space_group_name_H-M   'P 1'
#
loop_
_entity.id
_entity.type
_entity.pdbx_description
1 polymer ?
#
loop_
_entity_poly.entity_id
_entity_poly.type
_entity_poly.pdbx_seq_one_letter_code
_entity_poly.pdbx_strand_id
1 'polypeptide(L)'
;MGFINQVNDYVRSKGLTTRVWNDNLPVTSTVPLATDIAVEYWLGTELTPDALRERGHDVVNLAYGLYNIRGKDDMDPKALYEQGWSPQRFDGENNEIEGKDGVLGAKMGVWPDFWAAETPNEVEAQLFMPLRVLAQRTWGAVTTTPSYEDFVARSETIGRAAGWAADDRTPLEPGTYTVAAGQEQLGGDGVTEGAEVRTGATPQPWSLEVTDDEYYRLRTGSGLCVQAPNSAFDRQERDPDLVTPGTALLTATCADNAKTQRWEMRATGDGTFQLINGISQMGAVARDGVVRQQPPDTVPSTAWTLTPATG
;
A
#
# COMPACT_ATOMS: atom_id res chain seq x y z
N MET A 1 3.17 30.82 -12.04
CA MET A 1 3.93 29.60 -11.69
C MET A 1 5.25 29.84 -10.96
N GLY A 2 5.41 30.91 -10.16
CA GLY A 2 6.70 31.25 -9.55
C GLY A 2 7.30 30.16 -8.66
N PHE A 3 6.51 29.61 -7.73
CA PHE A 3 6.97 28.54 -6.83
C PHE A 3 7.36 27.26 -7.59
N ILE A 4 6.50 26.80 -8.51
CA ILE A 4 6.77 25.58 -9.31
C ILE A 4 8.05 25.75 -10.13
N ASN A 5 8.24 26.92 -10.75
CA ASN A 5 9.45 27.20 -11.54
C ASN A 5 10.71 27.27 -10.65
N GLN A 6 10.61 27.84 -9.45
CA GLN A 6 11.73 27.85 -8.50
C GLN A 6 12.14 26.44 -8.06
N VAL A 7 11.16 25.57 -7.79
CA VAL A 7 11.42 24.15 -7.49
C VAL A 7 12.04 23.47 -8.71
N ASN A 8 11.56 23.77 -9.92
CA ASN A 8 12.13 23.24 -11.15
C ASN A 8 13.60 23.62 -11.33
N ASP A 9 13.96 24.89 -11.15
CA ASP A 9 15.35 25.35 -11.23
C ASP A 9 16.25 24.60 -10.22
N TYR A 10 15.75 24.37 -9.01
CA TYR A 10 16.48 23.61 -7.99
C TYR A 10 16.66 22.14 -8.40
N VAL A 11 15.59 21.45 -8.80
CA VAL A 11 15.62 20.03 -9.21
C VAL A 11 16.54 19.84 -10.42
N ARG A 12 16.48 20.74 -11.39
CA ARG A 12 17.37 20.75 -12.56
C ARG A 12 18.83 20.99 -12.20
N SER A 13 19.11 21.82 -11.20
CA SER A 13 20.49 21.97 -10.69
C SER A 13 21.08 20.66 -10.15
N LYS A 14 20.24 19.65 -9.90
CA LYS A 14 20.62 18.29 -9.50
C LYS A 14 20.60 17.27 -10.66
N GLY A 15 20.36 17.72 -11.90
CA GLY A 15 20.29 16.85 -13.08
C GLY A 15 18.99 16.04 -13.20
N LEU A 16 17.91 16.48 -12.54
CA LEU A 16 16.61 15.82 -12.53
C LEU A 16 15.56 16.63 -13.33
N THR A 17 14.49 15.97 -13.75
CA THR A 17 13.35 16.58 -14.45
C THR A 17 12.15 16.68 -13.51
N THR A 18 11.53 17.86 -13.46
CA THR A 18 10.34 18.09 -12.64
C THR A 18 9.08 17.57 -13.32
N ARG A 19 8.17 17.02 -12.52
CA ARG A 19 6.84 16.56 -12.95
C ARG A 19 5.79 17.14 -12.01
N VAL A 20 4.64 17.55 -12.54
CA VAL A 20 3.55 18.15 -11.74
C VAL A 20 2.21 17.55 -12.10
N TRP A 21 1.28 17.52 -11.14
CA TRP A 21 -0.13 17.24 -11.39
C TRP A 21 -0.81 18.43 -12.09
N ASN A 22 -1.83 18.15 -12.91
CA ASN A 22 -2.47 19.17 -13.76
C ASN A 22 -3.55 20.03 -13.08
N ASP A 23 -4.11 19.56 -11.96
CA ASP A 23 -5.36 20.04 -11.34
C ASP A 23 -5.36 21.52 -10.93
N ASN A 24 -4.19 22.08 -10.65
CA ASN A 24 -4.04 23.48 -10.23
C ASN A 24 -3.31 24.34 -11.26
N LEU A 25 -3.18 23.87 -12.50
CA LEU A 25 -2.62 24.66 -13.60
C LEU A 25 -3.72 25.56 -14.20
N PRO A 26 -3.67 26.90 -14.03
CA PRO A 26 -4.62 27.80 -14.65
C PRO A 26 -4.33 27.91 -16.15
N VAL A 27 -5.38 28.14 -16.93
CA VAL A 27 -5.28 28.40 -18.36
C VAL A 27 -4.39 29.60 -18.65
N THR A 28 -4.45 30.64 -17.79
CA THR A 28 -3.64 31.86 -17.90
C THR A 28 -2.83 32.12 -16.63
N SER A 29 -1.59 32.59 -16.79
CA SER A 29 -0.73 32.98 -15.67
C SER A 29 0.22 34.11 -16.08
N THR A 30 0.46 35.07 -15.19
CA THR A 30 1.48 36.12 -15.39
C THR A 30 2.89 35.54 -15.50
N VAL A 31 3.14 34.42 -14.81
CA VAL A 31 4.39 33.68 -14.88
C VAL A 31 4.08 32.31 -15.49
N PRO A 32 4.45 32.03 -16.76
CA PRO A 32 4.16 30.76 -17.40
C PRO A 32 4.88 29.61 -16.71
N LEU A 33 4.34 28.40 -16.85
CA LEU A 33 5.02 27.18 -16.41
C LEU A 33 6.26 26.97 -17.29
N ALA A 34 7.40 26.62 -16.69
CA ALA A 34 8.59 26.27 -17.48
C ALA A 34 8.31 25.03 -18.35
N THR A 35 8.62 25.10 -19.64
CA THR A 35 8.23 24.09 -20.64
C THR A 35 8.93 22.75 -20.49
N ASP A 36 10.02 22.70 -19.74
CA ASP A 36 10.76 21.48 -19.40
C ASP A 36 10.18 20.72 -18.20
N ILE A 37 9.02 21.15 -17.69
CA ILE A 37 8.24 20.44 -16.70
C ILE A 37 7.23 19.55 -17.42
N ALA A 38 7.26 18.25 -17.15
CA ALA A 38 6.24 17.32 -17.64
C ALA A 38 4.99 17.36 -16.76
N VAL A 39 3.81 17.20 -17.36
CA VAL A 39 2.52 17.26 -16.67
C VAL A 39 1.89 15.88 -16.59
N GLU A 40 1.61 15.43 -15.38
CA GLU A 40 0.87 14.21 -15.10
C GLU A 40 -0.61 14.55 -14.98
N TYR A 41 -1.37 14.11 -15.98
CA TYR A 41 -2.73 14.58 -16.20
C TYR A 41 -3.73 13.55 -15.69
N TRP A 42 -4.44 13.91 -14.62
CA TRP A 42 -5.33 12.99 -13.91
C TRP A 42 -6.78 13.43 -13.84
N LEU A 43 -7.01 14.74 -13.99
CA LEU A 43 -8.33 15.35 -13.87
C LEU A 43 -8.64 16.16 -15.12
N GLY A 44 -9.80 15.95 -15.74
CA GLY A 44 -10.31 16.83 -16.78
C GLY A 44 -10.44 18.28 -16.28
N THR A 45 -9.70 19.21 -16.89
CA THR A 45 -9.76 20.64 -16.58
C THR A 45 -9.94 21.46 -17.87
N GLU A 46 -10.12 22.78 -17.74
CA GLU A 46 -10.15 23.69 -18.90
C GLU A 46 -8.81 23.71 -19.66
N LEU A 47 -7.70 23.45 -18.98
CA LEU A 47 -6.39 23.33 -19.61
C LEU A 47 -6.17 21.88 -20.05
N THR A 48 -6.51 21.58 -21.30
CA THR A 48 -6.48 20.22 -21.87
C THR A 48 -5.05 19.67 -22.07
N PRO A 49 -4.88 18.34 -22.24
CA PRO A 49 -3.59 17.74 -22.57
C PRO A 49 -3.00 18.28 -23.88
N ASP A 50 -3.82 18.51 -24.90
CA ASP A 50 -3.35 19.10 -26.16
C ASP A 50 -2.92 20.56 -25.99
N ALA A 51 -3.66 21.36 -25.22
CA ALA A 51 -3.25 22.72 -24.91
C ALA A 51 -1.93 22.76 -24.12
N LEU A 52 -1.65 21.77 -23.28
CA LEU A 52 -0.36 21.62 -22.60
C LEU A 52 0.77 21.28 -23.59
N ARG A 53 0.52 20.35 -24.53
CA ARG A 53 1.48 19.98 -25.58
C ARG A 53 1.78 21.13 -26.54
N GLU A 54 0.77 21.88 -26.94
CA GLU A 54 0.93 23.10 -27.75
C GLU A 54 1.78 24.17 -27.05
N ARG A 55 1.74 24.20 -25.71
CA ARG A 55 2.60 25.06 -24.87
C ARG A 55 4.00 24.49 -24.67
N GLY A 56 4.30 23.31 -25.23
CA GLY A 56 5.60 22.67 -25.20
C GLY A 56 5.84 21.75 -24.01
N HIS A 57 4.81 21.33 -23.29
CA HIS A 57 4.94 20.36 -22.20
C HIS A 57 4.76 18.93 -22.69
N ASP A 58 5.59 18.03 -22.17
CA ASP A 58 5.31 16.60 -22.21
C ASP A 58 4.16 16.26 -21.24
N VAL A 59 3.29 15.34 -21.62
CA VAL A 59 2.15 14.88 -20.81
C VAL A 59 2.22 13.38 -20.53
N VAL A 60 1.74 12.98 -19.36
CA VAL A 60 1.62 11.58 -18.94
C VAL A 60 0.21 11.33 -18.45
N ASN A 61 -0.40 10.28 -18.98
CA ASN A 61 -1.77 9.93 -18.67
C ASN A 61 -1.84 9.22 -17.30
N LEU A 62 -2.52 9.85 -16.35
CA LEU A 62 -2.92 9.26 -15.07
C LEU A 62 -4.45 9.43 -14.93
N ALA A 63 -5.23 9.13 -15.97
CA ALA A 63 -6.68 9.29 -15.92
C ALA A 63 -7.29 8.59 -14.69
N TYR A 64 -8.38 9.14 -14.13
CA TYR A 64 -9.05 8.58 -12.95
C TYR A 64 -9.44 7.10 -13.12
N GLY A 65 -9.79 6.68 -14.35
CA GLY A 65 -10.05 5.27 -14.66
C GLY A 65 -8.86 4.32 -14.48
N LEU A 66 -7.65 4.85 -14.22
CA LEU A 66 -6.44 4.09 -13.89
C LEU A 66 -6.13 4.10 -12.38
N TYR A 67 -7.07 4.52 -11.53
CA TYR A 67 -6.89 4.58 -10.08
C TYR A 67 -7.32 3.27 -9.44
N ASN A 68 -6.62 2.90 -8.36
CA ASN A 68 -7.07 1.94 -7.36
C ASN A 68 -6.93 2.65 -6.01
N ILE A 69 -8.05 2.91 -5.34
CA ILE A 69 -8.15 3.63 -4.07
C ILE A 69 -8.71 2.65 -3.06
N ARG A 70 -7.99 2.44 -1.96
CA ARG A 70 -8.40 1.44 -0.97
C ARG A 70 -9.84 1.65 -0.53
N GLY A 71 -10.65 0.58 -0.53
CA GLY A 71 -12.04 0.62 -0.05
C GLY A 71 -13.01 1.54 -0.82
N LYS A 72 -12.64 2.02 -2.02
CA LYS A 72 -13.47 2.95 -2.78
C LYS A 72 -13.57 2.61 -4.27
N ASP A 73 -12.49 2.82 -5.01
CA ASP A 73 -12.48 2.77 -6.48
C ASP A 73 -11.42 1.79 -6.96
N ASP A 74 -11.77 0.87 -7.85
CA ASP A 74 -10.82 -0.03 -8.49
C ASP A 74 -10.78 0.21 -9.99
N MET A 75 -9.59 0.12 -10.58
CA MET A 75 -9.44 0.15 -12.03
C MET A 75 -10.18 -1.05 -12.62
N ASP A 76 -11.03 -0.85 -13.63
CA ASP A 76 -11.69 -1.95 -14.34
C ASP A 76 -10.80 -2.45 -15.50
N PRO A 77 -9.99 -3.52 -15.32
CA PRO A 77 -9.13 -4.05 -16.36
C PRO A 77 -9.91 -4.58 -17.56
N LYS A 78 -11.12 -5.12 -17.36
CA LYS A 78 -11.95 -5.66 -18.44
C LYS A 78 -12.44 -4.54 -19.32
N ALA A 79 -13.04 -3.51 -18.74
CA ALA A 79 -13.54 -2.36 -19.48
C ALA A 79 -12.42 -1.65 -20.26
N LEU A 80 -11.27 -1.38 -19.62
CA LEU A 80 -10.12 -0.76 -20.30
C LEU A 80 -9.59 -1.63 -21.46
N TYR A 81 -9.56 -2.95 -21.27
CA TYR A 81 -9.14 -3.88 -22.30
C TYR A 81 -10.16 -3.94 -23.46
N GLU A 82 -11.44 -4.07 -23.19
CA GLU A 82 -12.46 -4.21 -24.24
C GLU A 82 -12.69 -2.91 -25.03
N GLN A 83 -12.60 -1.76 -24.35
CA GLN A 83 -12.72 -0.44 -24.99
C GLN A 83 -11.53 -0.08 -25.89
N GLY A 84 -10.48 -0.91 -25.91
CA GLY A 84 -9.29 -0.60 -26.68
C GLY A 84 -8.53 0.61 -26.13
N TRP A 85 -8.62 0.89 -24.82
CA TRP A 85 -7.99 2.07 -24.23
C TRP A 85 -6.50 2.17 -24.59
N SER A 86 -6.03 3.39 -24.82
CA SER A 86 -4.62 3.68 -25.10
C SER A 86 -4.12 4.86 -24.26
N PRO A 87 -2.79 5.04 -24.15
CA PRO A 87 -2.21 6.18 -23.44
C PRO A 87 -2.65 7.57 -23.94
N GLN A 88 -3.22 7.67 -25.15
CA GLN A 88 -3.73 8.93 -25.72
C GLN A 88 -5.15 9.28 -25.25
N ARG A 89 -5.82 8.39 -24.51
CA ARG A 89 -7.17 8.62 -23.98
C ARG A 89 -7.12 9.19 -22.55
N PHE A 90 -7.05 10.52 -22.47
CA PHE A 90 -6.94 11.27 -21.21
C PHE A 90 -8.30 11.56 -20.57
N ASP A 91 -8.28 11.88 -19.27
CA ASP A 91 -9.48 12.32 -18.55
C ASP A 91 -9.99 13.68 -19.07
N GLY A 92 -11.31 13.85 -19.12
CA GLY A 92 -11.94 15.06 -19.67
C GLY A 92 -11.97 15.16 -21.20
N GLU A 93 -11.32 14.24 -21.92
CA GLU A 93 -11.35 14.18 -23.39
C GLU A 93 -12.43 13.19 -23.89
N ASN A 94 -13.11 13.56 -24.97
CA ASN A 94 -14.13 12.69 -25.57
C ASN A 94 -13.53 11.56 -26.41
N ASN A 95 -12.32 11.76 -26.94
CA ASN A 95 -11.60 10.84 -27.81
C ASN A 95 -10.11 10.80 -27.44
N GLU A 96 -9.34 9.95 -28.11
CA GLU A 96 -7.88 10.02 -28.04
C GLU A 96 -7.38 11.36 -28.59
N ILE A 97 -6.36 11.93 -27.94
CA ILE A 97 -5.69 13.13 -28.43
C ILE A 97 -4.82 12.83 -29.66
N GLU A 98 -4.66 13.82 -30.55
CA GLU A 98 -4.01 13.60 -31.85
C GLU A 98 -2.48 13.46 -31.72
N GLY A 99 -1.94 12.41 -32.36
CA GLY A 99 -0.51 12.14 -32.38
C GLY A 99 0.08 11.71 -31.02
N LYS A 100 1.31 11.19 -31.06
CA LYS A 100 2.01 10.66 -29.88
C LYS A 100 3.13 11.54 -29.37
N ASP A 101 3.52 12.56 -30.15
CA ASP A 101 4.64 13.44 -29.81
C ASP A 101 4.31 14.25 -28.54
N GLY A 102 5.16 14.15 -27.53
CA GLY A 102 4.92 14.75 -26.21
C GLY A 102 4.00 13.94 -25.29
N VAL A 103 3.55 12.74 -25.68
CA VAL A 103 2.85 11.81 -24.78
C VAL A 103 3.83 10.75 -24.30
N LEU A 104 4.28 10.82 -23.05
CA LEU A 104 5.31 9.92 -22.53
C LEU A 104 4.79 8.53 -22.15
N GLY A 105 3.47 8.34 -22.15
CA GLY A 105 2.81 7.09 -21.79
C GLY A 105 1.74 7.30 -20.72
N ALA A 106 1.52 6.26 -19.91
CA ALA A 106 0.51 6.26 -18.87
C ALA A 106 0.97 5.52 -17.62
N LYS A 107 0.34 5.79 -16.48
CA LYS A 107 0.59 5.12 -15.21
C LYS A 107 -0.69 4.95 -14.40
N MET A 108 -0.67 3.97 -13.49
CA MET A 108 -1.73 3.72 -12.52
C MET A 108 -1.48 4.52 -11.24
N GLY A 109 -2.56 5.00 -10.63
CA GLY A 109 -2.54 5.56 -9.28
C GLY A 109 -2.98 4.48 -8.29
N VAL A 110 -2.18 4.22 -7.26
CA VAL A 110 -2.55 3.30 -6.17
C VAL A 110 -2.55 4.10 -4.88
N TRP A 111 -3.74 4.38 -4.35
CA TRP A 111 -3.96 5.35 -3.28
C TRP A 111 -4.42 4.67 -1.99
N PRO A 112 -3.79 4.99 -0.84
CA PRO A 112 -4.07 4.31 0.42
C PRO A 112 -5.28 4.86 1.18
N ASP A 113 -6.00 5.84 0.63
CA ASP A 113 -6.97 6.73 1.29
C ASP A 113 -7.71 6.08 2.46
N PHE A 114 -8.49 5.03 2.23
CA PHE A 114 -9.21 4.30 3.28
C PHE A 114 -8.36 3.17 3.83
N TRP A 115 -7.34 3.53 4.63
CA TRP A 115 -6.29 2.64 5.10
C TRP A 115 -6.82 1.37 5.81
N ALA A 116 -7.98 1.46 6.44
CA ALA A 116 -8.59 0.39 7.22
C ALA A 116 -9.35 -0.63 6.36
N ALA A 117 -9.67 -0.29 5.10
CA ALA A 117 -10.47 -1.14 4.24
C ALA A 117 -9.68 -2.36 3.77
N GLU A 118 -8.43 -2.15 3.39
CA GLU A 118 -7.60 -3.16 2.72
C GLU A 118 -6.15 -3.13 3.22
N THR A 119 -5.59 -4.32 3.38
CA THR A 119 -4.18 -4.54 3.64
C THR A 119 -3.34 -4.38 2.36
N PRO A 120 -2.02 -4.19 2.49
CA PRO A 120 -1.10 -4.28 1.35
C PRO A 120 -1.23 -5.58 0.54
N ASN A 121 -1.43 -6.74 1.19
CA ASN A 121 -1.57 -8.02 0.49
C ASN A 121 -2.86 -8.11 -0.33
N GLU A 122 -3.98 -7.58 0.17
CA GLU A 122 -5.23 -7.50 -0.59
C GLU A 122 -5.09 -6.62 -1.83
N VAL A 123 -4.48 -5.44 -1.67
CA VAL A 123 -4.18 -4.54 -2.80
C VAL A 123 -3.26 -5.24 -3.81
N GLU A 124 -2.21 -5.93 -3.35
CA GLU A 124 -1.31 -6.67 -4.23
C GLU A 124 -2.01 -7.80 -5.01
N ALA A 125 -2.99 -8.46 -4.39
CA ALA A 125 -3.83 -9.46 -5.03
C ALA A 125 -4.72 -8.84 -6.11
N GLN A 126 -5.43 -7.76 -5.77
CA GLN A 126 -6.33 -7.03 -6.67
C GLN A 126 -5.63 -6.46 -7.90
N LEU A 127 -4.41 -5.96 -7.74
CA LEU A 127 -3.63 -5.33 -8.82
C LEU A 127 -3.09 -6.32 -9.87
N PHE A 128 -3.30 -7.63 -9.71
CA PHE A 128 -2.77 -8.65 -10.63
C PHE A 128 -3.18 -8.41 -12.09
N MET A 129 -4.47 -8.30 -12.39
CA MET A 129 -4.96 -8.05 -13.75
C MET A 129 -4.80 -6.58 -14.18
N PRO A 130 -5.10 -5.57 -13.33
CA PRO A 130 -4.89 -4.18 -13.67
C PRO A 130 -3.48 -3.86 -14.18
N LEU A 131 -2.43 -4.33 -13.49
CA LEU A 131 -1.04 -4.07 -13.91
C LEU A 131 -0.72 -4.70 -15.28
N ARG A 132 -1.28 -5.88 -15.57
CA ARG A 132 -1.07 -6.57 -16.85
C ARG A 132 -1.77 -5.88 -18.01
N VAL A 133 -3.01 -5.45 -17.79
CA VAL A 133 -3.74 -4.64 -18.80
C VAL A 133 -2.99 -3.35 -19.07
N LEU A 134 -2.55 -2.63 -18.04
CA LEU A 134 -1.79 -1.39 -18.23
C LEU A 134 -0.49 -1.65 -19.01
N ALA A 135 0.27 -2.69 -18.66
CA ALA A 135 1.50 -3.06 -19.37
C ALA A 135 1.23 -3.40 -20.86
N GLN A 136 0.18 -4.18 -21.14
CA GLN A 136 -0.23 -4.50 -22.50
C GLN A 136 -0.62 -3.24 -23.30
N ARG A 137 -1.28 -2.28 -22.68
CA ARG A 137 -1.75 -1.05 -23.34
C ARG A 137 -0.68 0.01 -23.54
N THR A 138 0.36 0.03 -22.69
CA THR A 138 1.47 0.99 -22.81
C THR A 138 2.63 0.49 -23.65
N TRP A 139 2.85 -0.83 -23.73
CA TRP A 139 3.93 -1.42 -24.52
C TRP A 139 3.45 -2.16 -25.78
N GLY A 140 2.36 -2.91 -25.67
CA GLY A 140 1.91 -3.85 -26.69
C GLY A 140 1.28 -3.14 -27.88
N ALA A 141 1.94 -3.17 -29.04
CA ALA A 141 1.43 -2.58 -30.27
C ALA A 141 0.17 -3.28 -30.83
N VAL A 142 -0.12 -4.51 -30.38
CA VAL A 142 -1.24 -5.33 -30.85
C VAL A 142 -1.80 -6.15 -29.69
N THR A 143 -3.10 -6.04 -29.45
CA THR A 143 -3.83 -6.99 -28.60
C THR A 143 -3.88 -8.34 -29.32
N THR A 144 -2.98 -9.27 -28.99
CA THR A 144 -2.87 -10.57 -29.68
C THR A 144 -3.90 -11.61 -29.23
N THR A 145 -4.58 -11.36 -28.12
CA THR A 145 -5.63 -12.21 -27.54
C THR A 145 -7.00 -11.65 -27.90
N PRO A 146 -7.89 -12.45 -28.53
CA PRO A 146 -9.12 -11.93 -29.14
C PRO A 146 -10.18 -11.48 -28.11
N SER A 147 -10.09 -11.93 -26.85
CA SER A 147 -10.98 -11.53 -25.75
C SER A 147 -10.19 -11.16 -24.48
N TYR A 148 -10.88 -10.53 -23.52
CA TYR A 148 -10.31 -10.29 -22.19
C TYR A 148 -10.14 -11.61 -21.41
N GLU A 149 -11.05 -12.57 -21.60
CA GLU A 149 -10.97 -13.88 -20.97
C GLU A 149 -9.73 -14.66 -21.42
N ASP A 150 -9.37 -14.62 -22.70
CA ASP A 150 -8.14 -15.23 -23.21
C ASP A 150 -6.89 -14.52 -22.67
N PHE A 151 -6.97 -13.21 -22.46
CA PHE A 151 -5.91 -12.43 -21.84
C PHE A 151 -5.69 -12.81 -20.37
N VAL A 152 -6.77 -13.02 -19.60
CA VAL A 152 -6.73 -13.51 -18.21
C VAL A 152 -6.10 -14.90 -18.16
N ALA A 153 -6.60 -15.85 -18.95
CA ALA A 153 -6.09 -17.23 -18.93
C ALA A 153 -4.58 -17.29 -19.27
N ARG A 154 -4.13 -16.47 -20.23
CA ARG A 154 -2.70 -16.36 -20.55
C ARG A 154 -1.91 -15.72 -19.42
N SER A 155 -2.45 -14.67 -18.80
CA SER A 155 -1.83 -13.96 -17.67
C SER A 155 -1.64 -14.87 -16.46
N GLU A 156 -2.63 -15.71 -16.15
CA GLU A 156 -2.58 -16.71 -15.09
C GLU A 156 -1.56 -17.81 -15.40
N THR A 157 -1.47 -18.26 -16.65
CA THR A 157 -0.46 -19.24 -17.09
C THR A 157 0.96 -18.69 -16.94
N ILE A 158 1.17 -17.40 -17.19
CA ILE A 158 2.47 -16.73 -16.97
C ILE A 158 2.74 -16.57 -15.46
N GLY A 159 1.71 -16.27 -14.67
CA GLY A 159 1.81 -16.12 -13.23
C GLY A 159 2.55 -14.86 -12.77
N ARG A 160 2.99 -14.86 -11.51
CA ARG A 160 3.76 -13.78 -10.87
C ARG A 160 5.25 -13.85 -11.27
N ALA A 161 5.99 -12.78 -11.04
CA ALA A 161 7.43 -12.74 -11.32
C ALA A 161 8.21 -13.79 -10.50
N ALA A 162 9.33 -14.26 -11.04
CA ALA A 162 10.24 -15.14 -10.30
C ALA A 162 10.70 -14.46 -9.00
N GLY A 163 10.62 -15.18 -7.88
CA GLY A 163 10.91 -14.65 -6.54
C GLY A 163 9.68 -14.18 -5.76
N TRP A 164 8.51 -14.02 -6.41
CA TRP A 164 7.28 -13.70 -5.68
C TRP A 164 6.91 -14.80 -4.66
N ALA A 165 6.98 -16.07 -5.07
CA ALA A 165 6.71 -17.20 -4.21
C ALA A 165 7.82 -17.51 -3.18
N ALA A 166 8.95 -16.79 -3.20
CA ALA A 166 10.01 -16.96 -2.21
C ALA A 166 9.75 -16.17 -0.91
N ASP A 167 8.75 -15.30 -0.92
CA ASP A 167 8.29 -14.55 0.24
C ASP A 167 7.31 -15.44 1.04
N ASP A 168 7.81 -16.10 2.08
CA ASP A 168 6.98 -16.88 3.01
C ASP A 168 6.28 -15.92 3.98
N ARG A 169 5.06 -15.53 3.61
CA ARG A 169 4.22 -14.60 4.38
C ARG A 169 3.65 -15.22 5.64
N THR A 170 3.58 -16.55 5.67
CA THR A 170 3.06 -17.32 6.81
C THR A 170 4.04 -18.41 7.24
N PRO A 171 5.23 -18.03 7.77
CA PRO A 171 6.31 -18.98 8.07
C PRO A 171 6.08 -19.85 9.32
N LEU A 172 4.97 -19.65 10.02
CA LEU A 172 4.57 -20.38 11.22
C LEU A 172 3.21 -21.03 11.01
N GLU A 173 3.10 -22.31 11.34
CA GLU A 173 1.83 -23.04 11.34
C GLU A 173 0.86 -22.43 12.38
N PRO A 174 -0.45 -22.32 12.07
CA PRO A 174 -1.45 -21.94 13.05
C PRO A 174 -1.40 -22.86 14.29
N GLY A 175 -1.51 -22.28 15.48
CA GLY A 175 -1.33 -23.06 16.71
C GLY A 175 -1.27 -22.22 17.96
N THR A 176 -0.91 -22.85 19.08
CA THR A 176 -0.68 -22.16 20.35
C THR A 176 0.81 -22.06 20.62
N TYR A 177 1.28 -20.86 20.96
CA TYR A 177 2.68 -20.55 21.18
C TYR A 177 2.89 -19.80 22.49
N THR A 178 4.06 -19.94 23.10
CA THR A 178 4.63 -18.89 23.94
C THR A 178 5.44 -17.94 23.05
N VAL A 179 5.38 -16.65 23.32
CA VAL A 179 6.03 -15.60 22.53
C VAL A 179 6.98 -14.84 23.43
N ALA A 180 8.29 -14.89 23.15
CA ALA A 180 9.32 -14.38 24.04
C ALA A 180 10.21 -13.32 23.38
N ALA A 181 10.62 -12.31 24.13
CA ALA A 181 11.64 -11.33 23.80
C ALA A 181 12.83 -11.52 24.74
N GLY A 182 13.79 -12.35 24.35
CA GLY A 182 14.90 -12.75 25.24
C GLY A 182 14.40 -13.51 26.47
N GLN A 183 14.53 -12.92 27.66
CA GLN A 183 14.04 -13.51 28.91
C GLN A 183 12.60 -13.10 29.26
N GLU A 184 12.06 -12.08 28.58
CA GLU A 184 10.69 -11.64 28.81
C GLU A 184 9.72 -12.39 27.90
N GLN A 185 8.49 -12.53 28.36
CA GLN A 185 7.39 -13.21 27.70
C GLN A 185 6.32 -12.19 27.36
N LEU A 186 5.82 -12.20 26.12
CA LEU A 186 4.64 -11.45 25.74
C LEU A 186 3.47 -11.95 26.60
N GLY A 187 2.84 -11.04 27.33
CA GLY A 187 1.85 -11.39 28.33
C GLY A 187 1.83 -10.39 29.47
N GLY A 188 0.80 -10.50 30.29
CA GLY A 188 0.61 -9.63 31.45
C GLY A 188 -0.57 -10.09 32.29
N ASP A 189 -0.60 -9.67 33.55
CA ASP A 189 -1.74 -9.94 34.43
C ASP A 189 -2.88 -8.96 34.12
N GLY A 190 -4.12 -9.45 34.16
CA GLY A 190 -5.31 -8.59 34.04
C GLY A 190 -5.58 -8.04 32.64
N VAL A 191 -5.45 -8.88 31.60
CA VAL A 191 -5.74 -8.50 30.22
C VAL A 191 -7.23 -8.22 30.02
N THR A 192 -7.58 -6.94 29.85
CA THR A 192 -8.93 -6.47 29.51
C THR A 192 -8.93 -5.79 28.14
N GLU A 193 -10.10 -5.54 27.58
CA GLU A 193 -10.22 -4.73 26.37
C GLU A 193 -9.65 -3.32 26.60
N GLY A 194 -8.89 -2.81 25.63
CA GLY A 194 -8.17 -1.55 25.67
C GLY A 194 -6.89 -1.53 26.51
N ALA A 195 -6.48 -2.64 27.13
CA ALA A 195 -5.25 -2.68 27.91
C ALA A 195 -4.00 -2.66 27.02
N GLU A 196 -2.92 -2.05 27.50
CA GLU A 196 -1.62 -2.12 26.82
C GLU A 196 -1.11 -3.56 26.77
N VAL A 197 -0.54 -3.96 25.64
CA VAL A 197 0.18 -5.22 25.50
C VAL A 197 1.53 -5.09 26.20
N ARG A 198 1.86 -6.08 27.03
CA ARG A 198 3.01 -6.04 27.95
C ARG A 198 3.92 -7.23 27.78
N THR A 199 5.10 -7.12 28.37
CA THR A 199 6.02 -8.22 28.57
C THR A 199 6.27 -8.45 30.07
N GLY A 200 6.50 -9.69 30.46
CA GLY A 200 6.74 -10.09 31.85
C GLY A 200 7.54 -11.40 31.96
N ALA A 201 7.70 -11.93 33.17
CA ALA A 201 8.51 -13.14 33.38
C ALA A 201 7.75 -14.46 33.09
N THR A 202 6.42 -14.42 33.09
CA THR A 202 5.58 -15.63 33.05
C THR A 202 5.13 -15.94 31.62
N PRO A 203 5.47 -17.13 31.06
CA PRO A 203 4.96 -17.54 29.76
C PRO A 203 3.44 -17.68 29.78
N GLN A 204 2.77 -17.14 28.76
CA GLN A 204 1.33 -17.29 28.54
C GLN A 204 1.08 -17.90 27.15
N PRO A 205 0.02 -18.70 26.99
CA PRO A 205 -0.34 -19.26 25.68
C PRO A 205 -1.00 -18.18 24.81
N TRP A 206 -0.53 -18.07 23.57
CA TRP A 206 -1.07 -17.22 22.52
C TRP A 206 -1.51 -18.09 21.35
N SER A 207 -2.76 -17.95 20.94
CA SER A 207 -3.28 -18.56 19.73
C SER A 207 -2.87 -17.71 18.53
N LEU A 208 -2.22 -18.34 17.56
CA LEU A 208 -1.78 -17.77 16.30
C LEU A 208 -2.68 -18.31 15.19
N GLU A 209 -3.39 -17.43 14.50
CA GLU A 209 -4.27 -17.76 13.38
C GLU A 209 -3.79 -17.05 12.11
N VAL A 210 -3.72 -17.76 10.99
CA VAL A 210 -3.49 -17.15 9.68
C VAL A 210 -4.80 -16.56 9.17
N THR A 211 -4.74 -15.37 8.59
CA THR A 211 -5.87 -14.66 7.99
C THR A 211 -5.90 -14.84 6.47
N ASP A 212 -7.05 -14.63 5.85
CA ASP A 212 -7.24 -14.83 4.39
C ASP A 212 -6.34 -13.94 3.52
N ASP A 213 -5.85 -12.84 4.09
CA ASP A 213 -4.90 -11.88 3.50
C ASP A 213 -3.43 -12.18 3.86
N GLU A 214 -3.12 -13.41 4.27
CA GLU A 214 -1.75 -13.92 4.52
C GLU A 214 -1.01 -13.17 5.64
N TYR A 215 -1.72 -12.76 6.68
CA TYR A 215 -1.14 -12.24 7.93
C TYR A 215 -1.50 -13.17 9.09
N TYR A 216 -1.05 -12.79 10.29
CA TYR A 216 -1.44 -13.42 11.52
C TYR A 216 -2.33 -12.56 12.39
N ARG A 217 -3.21 -13.23 13.13
CA ARG A 217 -3.91 -12.69 14.30
C ARG A 217 -3.42 -13.40 15.55
N LEU A 218 -3.00 -12.63 16.55
CA LEU A 218 -2.52 -13.14 17.84
C LEU A 218 -3.59 -12.93 18.89
N ARG A 219 -4.06 -14.02 19.49
CA ARG A 219 -5.11 -14.02 20.51
C ARG A 219 -4.59 -14.53 21.85
N THR A 220 -4.84 -13.75 22.88
CA THR A 220 -4.54 -14.05 24.29
C THR A 220 -5.37 -15.23 24.80
N GLY A 221 -4.97 -15.81 25.93
CA GLY A 221 -5.78 -16.81 26.65
C GLY A 221 -7.15 -16.30 27.14
N SER A 222 -7.35 -14.97 27.27
CA SER A 222 -8.66 -14.38 27.60
C SER A 222 -9.56 -14.18 26.37
N GLY A 223 -9.08 -14.51 25.17
CA GLY A 223 -9.84 -14.39 23.92
C GLY A 223 -9.73 -13.04 23.22
N LEU A 224 -8.96 -12.09 23.76
CA LEU A 224 -8.70 -10.79 23.15
C LEU A 224 -7.50 -10.84 22.19
N CYS A 225 -7.51 -10.02 21.15
CA CYS A 225 -6.48 -9.97 20.12
C CYS A 225 -5.53 -8.78 20.30
N VAL A 226 -4.28 -8.96 19.87
CA VAL A 226 -3.30 -7.86 19.76
C VAL A 226 -3.73 -6.93 18.62
N GLN A 227 -3.81 -5.65 18.91
CA GLN A 227 -4.29 -4.62 17.99
C GLN A 227 -3.30 -3.44 17.96
N ALA A 228 -2.95 -2.98 16.76
CA ALA A 228 -2.27 -1.70 16.59
C ALA A 228 -3.16 -0.56 17.10
N PRO A 229 -2.57 0.46 17.75
CA PRO A 229 -3.34 1.55 18.33
C PRO A 229 -4.19 2.23 17.26
N ASN A 230 -5.38 2.65 17.67
CA ASN A 230 -6.26 3.47 16.88
C ASN A 230 -6.98 4.46 17.80
N SER A 231 -7.23 5.65 17.29
CA SER A 231 -7.76 6.77 18.07
C SER A 231 -9.30 6.82 18.09
N ALA A 232 -9.97 5.75 17.66
CA ALA A 232 -11.42 5.71 17.39
C ALA A 232 -11.92 6.84 16.45
N PHE A 233 -11.02 7.57 15.78
CA PHE A 233 -11.38 8.65 14.87
C PHE A 233 -12.01 8.07 13.60
N ASP A 234 -13.29 8.40 13.39
CA ASP A 234 -14.14 7.99 12.26
C ASP A 234 -13.72 8.55 10.89
N ARG A 235 -12.59 9.30 10.82
CA ARG A 235 -12.07 9.71 9.52
C ARG A 235 -11.20 8.58 8.99
N GLN A 236 -11.82 7.74 8.18
CA GLN A 236 -11.22 6.59 7.48
C GLN A 236 -9.94 6.94 6.69
N GLU A 237 -9.63 8.23 6.51
CA GLU A 237 -8.44 8.76 5.85
C GLU A 237 -7.19 8.88 6.74
N ARG A 238 -7.33 9.13 8.06
CA ARG A 238 -6.19 9.39 8.95
C ARG A 238 -6.48 8.99 10.40
N ASP A 239 -5.61 8.15 10.95
CA ASP A 239 -5.56 7.87 12.38
C ASP A 239 -4.18 8.26 12.95
N PRO A 240 -4.09 9.35 13.75
CA PRO A 240 -2.81 9.80 14.30
C PRO A 240 -2.16 8.78 15.22
N ASP A 241 -2.93 8.02 16.02
CA ASP A 241 -2.37 7.08 16.99
C ASP A 241 -1.75 5.87 16.27
N LEU A 242 -2.38 5.44 15.18
CA LEU A 242 -1.91 4.34 14.34
C LEU A 242 -0.54 4.60 13.74
N VAL A 243 -0.21 5.86 13.42
CA VAL A 243 1.07 6.22 12.79
C VAL A 243 2.06 6.92 13.73
N THR A 244 1.70 7.07 15.01
CA THR A 244 2.58 7.71 16.00
C THR A 244 3.60 6.71 16.55
N PRO A 245 4.92 6.97 16.39
CA PRO A 245 5.96 6.14 17.00
C PRO A 245 5.87 6.14 18.52
N GLY A 246 6.04 4.97 19.14
CA GLY A 246 6.01 4.82 20.59
C GLY A 246 4.62 4.66 21.19
N THR A 247 3.55 4.70 20.40
CA THR A 247 2.21 4.36 20.90
C THR A 247 2.15 2.87 21.27
N ALA A 248 1.53 2.58 22.41
CA ALA A 248 1.41 1.20 22.90
C ALA A 248 0.47 0.39 22.00
N LEU A 249 0.78 -0.89 21.81
CA LEU A 249 -0.17 -1.86 21.28
C LEU A 249 -1.24 -2.14 22.32
N LEU A 250 -2.46 -2.44 21.87
CA LEU A 250 -3.61 -2.66 22.75
C LEU A 250 -4.17 -4.06 22.57
N THR A 251 -4.89 -4.56 23.57
CA THR A 251 -5.76 -5.73 23.43
C THR A 251 -7.18 -5.29 23.10
N ALA A 252 -7.82 -5.97 22.16
CA ALA A 252 -9.18 -5.65 21.72
C ALA A 252 -9.99 -6.91 21.43
N THR A 253 -11.32 -6.79 21.35
CA THR A 253 -12.15 -7.88 20.83
C THR A 253 -11.66 -8.31 19.45
N CYS A 254 -11.44 -9.61 19.26
CA CYS A 254 -11.01 -10.13 17.96
C CYS A 254 -12.08 -9.88 16.89
N ALA A 255 -11.67 -9.38 15.73
CA ALA A 255 -12.57 -9.11 14.62
C ALA A 255 -11.92 -9.53 13.28
N ASP A 256 -12.70 -10.22 12.44
CA ASP A 256 -12.19 -10.72 11.16
C ASP A 256 -11.85 -9.59 10.19
N ASN A 257 -12.61 -8.50 10.21
CA ASN A 257 -12.38 -7.32 9.37
C ASN A 257 -11.42 -6.29 9.98
N ALA A 258 -10.93 -6.48 11.21
CA ALA A 258 -10.02 -5.52 11.84
C ALA A 258 -8.60 -5.66 11.26
N LYS A 259 -8.28 -4.81 10.28
CA LYS A 259 -6.95 -4.80 9.65
C LYS A 259 -5.82 -4.38 10.60
N THR A 260 -6.15 -3.64 11.67
CA THR A 260 -5.23 -3.32 12.79
C THR A 260 -4.82 -4.53 13.63
N GLN A 261 -5.50 -5.68 13.47
CA GLN A 261 -5.16 -6.96 14.11
C GLN A 261 -4.36 -7.89 13.18
N ARG A 262 -3.89 -7.37 12.03
CA ARG A 262 -3.05 -8.10 11.07
C ARG A 262 -1.58 -7.89 11.40
N TRP A 263 -0.87 -8.99 11.58
CA TRP A 263 0.52 -9.00 11.95
C TRP A 263 1.33 -9.85 10.98
N GLU A 264 2.29 -9.25 10.31
CA GLU A 264 3.30 -9.96 9.54
C GLU A 264 4.33 -10.56 10.51
N MET A 265 4.66 -11.84 10.31
CA MET A 265 5.74 -12.53 11.02
C MET A 265 6.96 -12.60 10.11
N ARG A 266 7.84 -11.60 10.22
CA ARG A 266 9.03 -11.53 9.36
C ARG A 266 10.19 -12.28 10.00
N ALA A 267 10.62 -13.38 9.41
CA ALA A 267 11.77 -14.14 9.88
C ALA A 267 13.07 -13.31 9.82
N THR A 268 13.88 -13.34 10.87
CA THR A 268 15.18 -12.63 10.95
C THR A 268 16.37 -13.47 10.46
N GLY A 269 16.15 -14.77 10.23
CA GLY A 269 17.18 -15.73 9.81
C GLY A 269 17.90 -16.46 10.93
N ASP A 270 17.68 -16.11 12.20
CA ASP A 270 18.25 -16.79 13.38
C ASP A 270 17.23 -17.64 14.16
N GLY A 271 16.05 -17.87 13.56
CA GLY A 271 14.92 -18.57 14.19
C GLY A 271 14.03 -17.65 15.04
N THR A 272 14.24 -16.33 15.01
CA THR A 272 13.33 -15.33 15.58
C THR A 272 12.53 -14.61 14.50
N PHE A 273 11.52 -13.86 14.94
CA PHE A 273 10.57 -13.16 14.09
C PHE A 273 10.41 -11.71 14.54
N GLN A 274 10.26 -10.80 13.59
CA GLN A 274 9.74 -9.46 13.84
C GLN A 274 8.23 -9.49 13.66
N LEU A 275 7.52 -8.86 14.58
CA LEU A 275 6.08 -8.69 14.52
C LEU A 275 5.79 -7.29 13.95
N ILE A 276 5.25 -7.21 12.72
CA ILE A 276 5.02 -5.93 12.02
C ILE A 276 3.53 -5.79 11.76
N ASN A 277 2.93 -4.64 12.08
CA ASN A 277 1.52 -4.43 11.79
C ASN A 277 1.28 -4.26 10.27
N GLY A 278 0.32 -5.00 9.71
CA GLY A 278 0.04 -4.99 8.27
C GLY A 278 -0.42 -3.63 7.75
N ILE A 279 -1.00 -2.77 8.58
CA ILE A 279 -1.46 -1.43 8.19
C ILE A 279 -0.42 -0.35 8.47
N SER A 280 0.02 -0.19 9.72
CA SER A 280 0.96 0.88 10.08
C SER A 280 2.38 0.60 9.60
N GLN A 281 2.70 -0.64 9.22
CA GLN A 281 4.03 -1.10 8.82
C GLN A 281 5.10 -0.84 9.91
N MET A 282 4.66 -0.61 11.14
CA MET A 282 5.52 -0.45 12.30
C MET A 282 5.75 -1.79 13.01
N GLY A 283 6.96 -1.95 13.53
CA GLY A 283 7.36 -3.11 14.30
C GLY A 283 6.94 -3.02 15.76
N ALA A 284 6.53 -4.14 16.34
CA ALA A 284 6.32 -4.27 17.77
C ALA A 284 7.67 -4.32 18.50
N VAL A 285 7.88 -3.37 19.40
CA VAL A 285 9.09 -3.21 20.22
C VAL A 285 8.72 -3.31 21.69
N ALA A 286 9.22 -4.35 22.36
CA ALA A 286 9.17 -4.48 23.81
C ALA A 286 10.25 -3.62 24.46
N ARG A 287 9.84 -2.71 25.34
CA ARG A 287 10.74 -1.90 26.17
C ARG A 287 10.04 -1.49 27.45
N ASP A 288 10.73 -1.59 28.57
CA ASP A 288 10.23 -1.19 29.90
C ASP A 288 8.89 -1.89 30.25
N GLY A 289 8.74 -3.15 29.86
CA GLY A 289 7.55 -3.98 30.11
C GLY A 289 6.32 -3.66 29.25
N VAL A 290 6.42 -2.74 28.27
CA VAL A 290 5.33 -2.37 27.36
C VAL A 290 5.74 -2.62 25.92
N VAL A 291 4.82 -3.11 25.10
CA VAL A 291 5.03 -3.29 23.66
C VAL A 291 4.47 -2.10 22.91
N ARG A 292 5.34 -1.41 22.18
CA ARG A 292 5.01 -0.18 21.43
C ARG A 292 5.32 -0.40 19.96
N GLN A 293 4.56 0.25 19.09
CA GLN A 293 4.91 0.27 17.67
C GLN A 293 6.03 1.28 17.39
N GLN A 294 6.97 0.93 16.52
CA GLN A 294 8.06 1.80 16.08
C GLN A 294 8.33 1.66 14.57
N PRO A 295 8.74 2.74 13.89
CA PRO A 295 9.22 2.68 12.50
C PRO A 295 10.48 1.79 12.41
N PRO A 296 10.45 0.70 11.62
CA PRO A 296 11.56 -0.27 11.57
C PRO A 296 12.89 0.30 11.09
N ASP A 297 12.86 1.43 10.37
CA ASP A 297 14.02 2.17 9.87
C ASP A 297 14.70 3.03 10.94
N THR A 298 14.01 3.32 12.06
CA THR A 298 14.54 4.15 13.15
C THR A 298 14.85 3.35 14.40
N VAL A 299 14.03 2.35 14.72
CA VAL A 299 14.19 1.49 15.89
C VAL A 299 14.03 0.04 15.44
N PRO A 300 15.05 -0.82 15.61
CA PRO A 300 14.91 -2.23 15.29
C PRO A 300 13.74 -2.87 16.05
N SER A 301 12.88 -3.59 15.33
CA SER A 301 11.81 -4.39 15.92
C SER A 301 12.37 -5.40 16.91
N THR A 302 11.60 -5.73 17.95
CA THR A 302 11.97 -6.82 18.85
C THR A 302 12.02 -8.14 18.08
N ALA A 303 13.08 -8.90 18.31
CA ALA A 303 13.22 -10.27 17.83
C ALA A 303 12.46 -11.21 18.78
N TRP A 304 11.35 -11.76 18.30
CA TRP A 304 10.46 -12.63 19.06
C TRP A 304 10.76 -14.10 18.78
N THR A 305 10.91 -14.90 19.83
CA THR A 305 10.95 -16.36 19.74
C THR A 305 9.55 -16.91 19.96
N LEU A 306 9.00 -17.61 18.96
CA LEU A 306 7.72 -18.31 19.08
C LEU A 306 7.98 -19.80 19.30
N THR A 307 7.61 -20.31 20.48
CA THR A 307 7.78 -21.74 20.84
C THR A 307 6.41 -22.38 20.95
N PRO A 308 6.12 -23.50 20.26
CA PRO A 308 4.85 -24.20 20.42
C PRO A 308 4.58 -24.51 21.89
N ALA A 309 3.42 -24.10 22.40
CA ALA A 309 3.02 -24.41 23.76
C ALA A 309 2.70 -25.90 23.84
N THR A 310 3.40 -26.64 24.71
CA THR A 310 3.01 -28.01 25.04
C THR A 310 1.72 -27.95 25.84
N GLY A 311 0.66 -28.58 25.32
CA GLY A 311 -0.63 -28.72 26.01
C GLY A 311 -0.56 -29.57 27.28
#